data_AF-A0A5J6HQ30-F1
#
_entry.id   AF-A0A5J6HQ30-F1
#
_cell.length_a   1.000
_cell.length_b   1.000
_cell.length_c   1.000
_cell.angle_alpha   90.00
_cell.angle_beta   90.00
_cell.angle_gamma   90.00
#
_symmetry.space_group_name_H-M   'P 1'
#
loop_
_entity.id
_entity.type
_entity.pdbx_description
1 polymer ?
#
loop_
_entity_poly.entity_id
_entity_poly.type
_entity_poly.pdbx_seq_one_letter_code
_entity_poly.pdbx_strand_id
1 'polypeptide(L)'
;MRMTGPRRGYWCECWTELVTNDQAGPQLRASFDAYSAPQADRWVAVALRTISPALNTQASVEAWEWLYEGRVRTRRALLQMQPCTVSVAHSDTRITWTIRPVLFLPFAHRQAAELPACANDFKPRQMD
;
A
#
# COMPACT_ATOMS: atom_id res chain seq x y z
N MET A 1 -13.42 -5.12 -19.12
CA MET A 1 -12.65 -4.41 -20.16
C MET A 1 -11.33 -5.15 -20.36
N ARG A 2 -11.14 -5.84 -21.49
CA ARG A 2 -9.91 -6.59 -21.77
C ARG A 2 -8.77 -5.59 -22.01
N MET A 3 -7.66 -5.71 -21.27
CA MET A 3 -6.47 -4.88 -21.47
C MET A 3 -5.70 -5.40 -22.69
N THR A 4 -5.43 -4.52 -23.66
CA THR A 4 -4.73 -4.83 -24.92
C THR A 4 -3.21 -4.59 -24.88
N GLY A 5 -2.66 -4.12 -23.75
CA GLY A 5 -1.22 -3.90 -23.59
C GLY A 5 -0.81 -3.53 -22.16
N PRO A 6 0.51 -3.42 -21.89
CA PRO A 6 1.03 -3.04 -20.58
C PRO A 6 0.52 -1.68 -20.13
N ARG A 7 0.09 -1.55 -18.87
CA ARG A 7 -0.47 -0.32 -18.32
C ARG A 7 0.30 0.14 -17.09
N ARG A 8 0.77 1.39 -17.10
CA ARG A 8 1.38 2.00 -15.90
C ARG A 8 0.33 2.17 -14.81
N GLY A 9 0.74 1.93 -13.57
CA GLY A 9 -0.09 2.16 -12.39
C GLY A 9 0.73 2.05 -11.11
N TYR A 10 0.04 1.76 -10.02
CA TYR A 10 0.61 1.61 -8.69
C TYR A 10 0.09 0.34 -8.07
N TRP A 11 1.00 -0.47 -7.57
CA TRP A 11 0.68 -1.63 -6.78
C TRP A 11 0.69 -1.20 -5.32
N CYS A 12 -0.48 -1.30 -4.68
CA CYS A 12 -0.70 -0.89 -3.30
C CYS A 12 -0.86 -2.13 -2.41
N GLU A 13 -0.21 -2.15 -1.26
CA GLU A 13 -0.27 -3.28 -0.32
C GLU A 13 -0.42 -2.77 1.11
N CYS A 14 -1.16 -3.51 1.94
CA CYS A 14 -1.34 -3.24 3.36
C CYS A 14 -0.74 -4.41 4.14
N TRP A 15 0.18 -4.08 5.03
CA TRP A 15 0.94 -5.03 5.84
C TRP A 15 0.66 -4.76 7.32
N THR A 16 0.65 -5.82 8.12
CA THR A 16 0.65 -5.71 9.58
C THR A 16 1.82 -6.49 10.15
N GLU A 17 2.52 -5.88 11.09
CA GLU A 17 3.67 -6.46 11.78
C GLU A 17 3.47 -6.34 13.29
N LEU A 18 3.79 -7.40 14.04
CA LEU A 18 3.83 -7.36 15.51
C LEU A 18 5.20 -6.82 15.95
N VAL A 19 5.21 -5.64 16.55
CA VAL A 19 6.43 -4.92 16.98
C VAL A 19 7.11 -5.62 18.16
N THR A 20 6.39 -6.49 18.88
CA THR A 20 6.89 -7.24 20.05
C THR A 20 7.43 -8.62 19.70
N ASN A 21 7.24 -9.10 18.45
CA ASN A 21 7.64 -10.44 18.04
C ASN A 21 8.26 -10.43 16.63
N ASP A 22 9.57 -10.23 16.60
CA ASP A 22 10.38 -10.22 15.37
C ASP A 22 10.37 -11.56 14.60
N GLN A 23 9.86 -12.65 15.19
CA GLN A 23 9.78 -13.95 14.51
C GLN A 23 8.55 -14.08 13.61
N ALA A 24 7.48 -13.32 13.91
CA ALA A 24 6.29 -13.28 13.08
C ALA A 24 6.42 -12.14 12.06
N GLY A 25 7.12 -12.40 10.95
CA GLY A 25 7.33 -11.42 9.89
C GLY A 25 6.02 -10.76 9.38
N PRO A 26 6.13 -9.67 8.60
CA PRO A 26 4.97 -8.86 8.20
C PRO A 26 3.93 -9.69 7.42
N GLN A 27 2.67 -9.58 7.84
CA GLN A 27 1.54 -10.26 7.21
C GLN A 27 0.83 -9.33 6.23
N LEU A 28 0.68 -9.77 4.98
CA LEU A 28 -0.13 -9.08 3.98
C LEU A 28 -1.62 -9.17 4.35
N ARG A 29 -2.29 -8.03 4.45
CA ARG A 29 -3.74 -7.94 4.73
C ARG A 29 -4.55 -7.61 3.50
N ALA A 30 -4.00 -6.81 2.58
CA ALA A 30 -4.70 -6.43 1.36
C ALA A 30 -3.71 -6.05 0.25
N SER A 31 -4.11 -6.31 -0.99
CA SER A 31 -3.42 -5.86 -2.20
C SER A 31 -4.42 -5.18 -3.13
N PHE A 32 -3.99 -4.12 -3.82
CA PHE A 32 -4.84 -3.34 -4.71
C PHE A 32 -4.07 -2.76 -5.90
N ASP A 33 -4.61 -2.99 -7.10
CA ASP A 33 -4.08 -2.43 -8.35
C ASP A 33 -4.71 -1.06 -8.61
N ALA A 34 -3.94 0.02 -8.46
CA ALA A 34 -4.37 1.38 -8.77
C ALA A 34 -3.85 1.81 -10.14
N TYR A 35 -4.73 2.29 -11.00
CA TYR A 35 -4.38 2.75 -12.35
C TYR A 35 -4.14 4.26 -12.46
N SER A 36 -4.13 4.97 -11.32
CA SER A 36 -3.84 6.39 -11.23
C SER A 36 -3.39 6.76 -9.82
N ALA A 37 -2.58 7.81 -9.68
CA ALA A 37 -2.17 8.32 -8.36
C ALA A 37 -3.35 8.68 -7.44
N PRO A 38 -4.45 9.30 -7.93
CA PRO A 38 -5.64 9.55 -7.12
C PRO A 38 -6.32 8.27 -6.62
N GLN A 39 -6.30 7.19 -7.40
CA GLN A 39 -6.91 5.94 -7.00
C GLN A 39 -6.09 5.27 -5.89
N ALA A 40 -4.75 5.31 -5.99
CA ALA A 40 -3.83 4.80 -4.98
C ALA A 40 -3.94 5.59 -3.66
N ASP A 41 -3.92 6.93 -3.73
CA ASP A 41 -4.06 7.77 -2.52
C ASP A 41 -5.41 7.56 -1.82
N ARG A 42 -6.48 7.35 -2.60
CA ARG A 42 -7.84 7.21 -2.09
C ARG A 42 -8.01 5.87 -1.39
N TRP A 43 -7.37 4.82 -1.89
CA TRP A 43 -7.41 3.50 -1.27
C TRP A 43 -6.89 3.53 0.17
N VAL A 44 -5.73 4.14 0.42
CA VAL A 44 -5.18 4.34 1.78
C VAL A 44 -6.10 5.24 2.60
N ALA A 45 -6.58 6.33 2.01
CA ALA A 45 -7.41 7.30 2.72
C ALA A 45 -8.80 6.75 3.12
N VAL A 46 -9.34 5.78 2.39
CA VAL A 46 -10.55 5.05 2.77
C VAL A 46 -10.24 4.11 3.92
N ALA A 47 -9.16 3.31 3.82
CA ALA A 47 -8.77 2.39 4.88
C ALA A 47 -8.55 3.11 6.23
N LEU A 48 -7.78 4.19 6.25
CA LEU A 48 -7.51 4.97 7.46
C LEU A 48 -8.78 5.57 8.08
N ARG A 49 -9.69 6.12 7.26
CA ARG A 49 -10.98 6.64 7.77
C ARG A 49 -11.84 5.54 8.40
N THR A 50 -11.81 4.35 7.82
CA THR A 50 -12.60 3.22 8.32
C THR A 50 -12.07 2.71 9.67
N ILE A 51 -10.75 2.60 9.84
CA ILE A 51 -10.17 2.00 11.04
C ILE A 51 -9.92 3.02 12.16
N SER A 52 -9.77 4.32 11.85
CA SER A 52 -9.41 5.38 12.80
C SER A 52 -10.26 5.39 14.10
N PRO A 53 -11.58 5.15 14.07
CA PRO A 53 -12.39 5.08 15.30
C PRO A 53 -12.06 3.90 16.24
N ALA A 54 -11.43 2.85 15.71
CA ALA A 54 -11.04 1.66 16.46
C ALA A 54 -9.56 1.67 16.89
N LEU A 55 -8.81 2.71 16.49
CA LEU A 55 -7.42 2.89 16.89
C LEU A 55 -7.33 3.54 18.27
N ASN A 56 -6.23 3.31 18.98
CA ASN A 56 -5.92 4.08 20.18
C ASN A 56 -5.77 5.59 19.85
N THR A 57 -5.83 6.46 20.86
CA THR A 57 -5.84 7.91 20.67
C THR A 57 -4.66 8.41 19.83
N GLN A 58 -3.44 7.92 20.11
CA GLN A 58 -2.23 8.33 19.42
C GLN A 58 -2.27 7.94 17.94
N ALA A 59 -2.59 6.69 17.65
CA ALA A 59 -2.73 6.16 16.30
C ALA A 59 -3.83 6.85 15.50
N SER A 60 -4.91 7.26 16.17
CA SER A 60 -5.98 8.04 15.55
C SER A 60 -5.50 9.43 15.15
N VAL A 61 -4.70 10.11 15.99
CA VAL A 61 -4.07 11.40 15.64
C VAL A 61 -3.15 11.25 14.44
N GLU A 62 -2.26 10.26 14.42
CA GLU A 62 -1.38 9.97 13.28
C GLU A 62 -2.16 9.73 11.98
N ALA A 63 -3.25 8.95 12.06
CA ALA A 63 -4.13 8.71 10.93
C ALA A 63 -4.76 10.01 10.42
N TRP A 64 -5.23 10.89 11.32
CA TRP A 64 -5.79 12.19 10.96
C TRP A 64 -4.76 13.14 10.36
N GLU A 65 -3.57 13.24 10.94
CA GLU A 65 -2.47 14.05 10.40
C GLU A 65 -2.14 13.64 8.96
N TRP A 66 -2.07 12.33 8.68
CA TRP A 66 -1.88 11.88 7.31
C TRP A 66 -3.08 12.24 6.41
N LEU A 67 -4.31 12.04 6.88
CA LEU A 67 -5.52 12.31 6.11
C LEU A 67 -5.65 13.78 5.67
N TYR A 68 -5.17 14.72 6.48
CA TYR A 68 -5.24 16.15 6.20
C TYR A 68 -3.98 16.71 5.53
N GLU A 69 -2.79 16.37 6.03
CA GLU A 69 -1.53 16.97 5.57
C GLU A 69 -0.70 16.01 4.74
N GLY A 70 -0.61 14.74 5.16
CA GLY A 70 0.21 13.72 4.52
C GLY A 70 -0.26 13.35 3.11
N ARG A 71 -1.58 13.35 2.87
CA ARG A 71 -2.18 12.91 1.61
C ARG A 71 -1.73 13.72 0.40
N VAL A 72 -1.54 15.04 0.56
CA VAL A 72 -1.05 15.90 -0.53
C VAL A 72 0.39 15.54 -0.89
N ARG A 73 1.24 15.27 0.11
CA ARG A 73 2.63 14.83 -0.10
C ARG A 73 2.68 13.48 -0.79
N THR A 74 1.89 12.51 -0.33
CA THR A 74 1.73 11.20 -0.98
C THR A 74 1.32 11.36 -2.45
N ARG A 75 0.27 12.13 -2.73
CA ARG A 75 -0.20 12.32 -4.10
C ARG A 75 0.86 12.97 -5.00
N ARG A 76 1.61 13.96 -4.48
CA ARG A 76 2.72 14.58 -5.22
C ARG A 76 3.82 13.57 -5.54
N ALA A 77 4.25 12.76 -4.58
CA ALA A 77 5.26 11.72 -4.78
C ALA A 77 4.80 10.70 -5.85
N LEU A 78 3.54 10.26 -5.76
CA LEU A 78 2.97 9.34 -6.75
C LEU A 78 2.94 9.96 -8.15
N LEU A 79 2.52 11.22 -8.30
CA LEU A 79 2.57 11.91 -9.60
C LEU A 79 3.99 11.99 -10.20
N GLN A 80 5.02 11.91 -9.35
CA GLN A 80 6.43 11.85 -9.74
C GLN A 80 6.95 10.42 -9.89
N MET A 81 6.07 9.42 -9.91
CA MET A 81 6.42 7.99 -9.97
C MET A 81 7.36 7.56 -8.85
N GLN A 82 7.25 8.17 -7.66
CA GLN A 82 8.01 7.77 -6.49
C GLN A 82 7.20 6.78 -5.63
N PRO A 83 7.84 5.72 -5.12
CA PRO A 83 7.19 4.87 -4.13
C PRO A 83 6.93 5.67 -2.85
N CYS A 84 5.86 5.34 -2.14
CA CYS A 84 5.57 5.93 -0.85
C CYS A 84 5.05 4.91 0.16
N THR A 85 5.22 5.27 1.42
CA THR A 85 4.83 4.46 2.57
C THR A 85 4.03 5.32 3.55
N VAL A 86 2.98 4.74 4.10
CA VAL A 86 2.17 5.33 5.17
C VAL A 86 2.10 4.30 6.28
N SER A 87 2.39 4.68 7.51
CA SER A 87 2.36 3.76 8.64
C SER A 87 1.61 4.37 9.81
N VAL A 88 0.93 3.52 10.58
CA VAL A 88 0.28 3.88 11.85
C VAL A 88 0.58 2.78 12.86
N ALA A 89 0.89 3.15 14.10
CA ALA A 89 1.20 2.20 15.16
C ALA A 89 0.04 2.09 16.16
N HIS A 90 -0.56 0.90 16.29
CA HIS A 90 -1.61 0.61 17.26
C HIS A 90 -1.17 -0.48 18.22
N SER A 91 -0.91 -0.10 19.47
CA SER A 91 -0.41 -1.00 20.51
C SER A 91 0.86 -1.72 20.00
N ASP A 92 0.88 -3.05 19.98
CA ASP A 92 2.01 -3.83 19.49
C ASP A 92 1.94 -4.12 17.99
N THR A 93 1.02 -3.51 17.25
CA THR A 93 0.85 -3.74 15.81
C THR A 93 1.18 -2.49 15.00
N ARG A 94 2.11 -2.62 14.06
CA ARG A 94 2.36 -1.60 13.02
C ARG A 94 1.58 -1.97 11.77
N ILE A 95 0.74 -1.04 11.31
CA ILE A 95 0.03 -1.16 10.04
C ILE A 95 0.75 -0.28 9.02
N THR A 96 1.14 -0.85 7.88
CA THR A 96 1.90 -0.16 6.84
C THR A 96 1.26 -0.34 5.48
N TRP A 97 0.93 0.77 4.83
CA TRP A 97 0.55 0.81 3.42
C TRP A 97 1.76 1.18 2.57
N THR A 98 2.10 0.34 1.61
CA THR A 98 3.10 0.64 0.58
C THR A 98 2.41 0.89 -0.74
N ILE A 99 2.91 1.87 -1.51
CA ILE A 99 2.44 2.15 -2.86
C ILE A 99 3.68 2.26 -3.74
N ARG A 100 3.81 1.35 -4.72
CA ARG A 100 4.94 1.33 -5.65
C ARG A 100 4.48 1.51 -7.09
N PRO A 101 5.17 2.32 -7.91
CA PRO A 101 4.90 2.40 -9.34
C PRO A 101 5.22 1.06 -10.02
N VAL A 102 4.34 0.60 -10.92
CA VAL A 102 4.51 -0.65 -11.67
C VAL A 102 3.99 -0.54 -13.09
N LEU A 103 4.40 -1.50 -13.92
CA LEU A 103 3.80 -1.76 -15.23
C LEU A 103 2.96 -3.04 -15.14
N PHE A 104 1.64 -2.91 -15.13
CA PHE A 104 0.72 -4.05 -15.13
C PHE A 104 0.70 -4.70 -16.51
N LEU A 105 0.92 -6.01 -16.55
CA LEU A 105 0.77 -6.81 -17.75
C LEU A 105 -0.67 -7.32 -17.86
N PRO A 106 -1.24 -7.41 -19.09
CA PRO A 106 -2.47 -8.16 -19.31
C PRO A 106 -2.31 -9.57 -18.70
N PHE A 107 -3.31 -10.06 -17.96
CA PHE A 107 -3.36 -11.38 -17.27
C PHE A 107 -2.73 -11.48 -15.87
N ALA A 108 -2.12 -10.42 -15.33
CA ALA A 108 -1.58 -10.44 -13.96
C ALA A 108 -2.51 -9.79 -12.92
N HIS A 109 -3.83 -9.80 -13.12
CA HIS A 109 -4.77 -9.14 -12.21
C HIS A 109 -4.79 -9.84 -10.85
N ARG A 110 -4.60 -9.07 -9.77
CA ARG A 110 -4.58 -9.59 -8.40
C ARG A 110 -5.86 -9.19 -7.69
N GLN A 111 -6.47 -10.13 -6.98
CA GLN A 111 -7.70 -9.88 -6.23
C GLN A 111 -7.48 -10.21 -4.75
N ALA A 112 -7.61 -9.19 -3.89
CA ALA A 112 -7.48 -9.31 -2.44
C ALA A 112 -6.10 -9.81 -1.95
N ALA A 113 -6.06 -10.82 -1.08
CA ALA A 113 -4.84 -11.39 -0.51
C ALA A 113 -4.29 -12.59 -1.32
N GLU A 114 -5.05 -13.07 -2.30
CA GLU A 114 -4.62 -14.17 -3.16
C GLU A 114 -3.65 -13.63 -4.21
N LEU A 115 -2.37 -13.75 -3.88
CA LEU A 115 -1.29 -13.45 -4.79
C LEU A 115 -1.03 -14.66 -5.70
N PRO A 116 -0.78 -14.46 -7.01
CA PRO A 116 -0.28 -15.54 -7.85
C PRO A 116 1.05 -16.05 -7.28
N ALA A 117 1.34 -17.34 -7.40
CA ALA A 117 2.55 -17.97 -6.82
C ALA A 117 3.85 -17.21 -7.15
N CYS A 118 3.94 -16.65 -8.37
CA CYS A 118 5.09 -15.89 -8.84
C CYS A 118 5.22 -14.46 -8.26
N ALA A 119 4.30 -14.01 -7.41
CA ALA A 119 4.24 -12.63 -6.95
C ALA A 119 5.49 -12.16 -6.20
N ASN A 120 6.19 -13.08 -5.53
CA ASN A 120 7.40 -12.83 -4.75
C ASN A 120 8.67 -13.40 -5.41
N ASP A 121 8.53 -14.08 -6.56
CA ASP A 121 9.66 -14.73 -7.23
C ASP A 121 10.47 -13.76 -8.09
N PHE A 122 9.97 -12.55 -8.32
CA PHE A 122 10.71 -11.54 -9.07
C PHE A 122 11.90 -11.04 -8.24
N LYS A 123 13.09 -11.51 -8.60
CA LYS A 123 14.36 -10.99 -8.11
C LYS A 123 14.80 -9.83 -9.02
N PRO A 124 14.75 -8.57 -8.58
CA PRO A 124 15.26 -7.47 -9.38
C PRO A 124 16.74 -7.73 -9.68
N ARG A 125 17.10 -7.67 -10.96
CA ARG A 125 18.49 -7.71 -11.37
C ARG A 125 19.12 -6.41 -10.85
N GLN A 126 20.11 -6.49 -9.96
CA GLN A 126 20.89 -5.30 -9.61
C GLN A 126 21.48 -4.77 -10.93
N MET A 127 21.18 -3.51 -11.23
CA MET A 127 21.92 -2.80 -12.28
C MET A 127 23.28 -2.47 -11.69
N ASP A 128 24.34 -3.00 -12.32
CA ASP A 128 25.73 -2.56 -12.10
C ASP A 128 25.91 -1.10 -12.54
#